data_AF-A0A4P7KVP5-F1
#
_entry.id   AF-A0A4P7KVP5-F1
#
_cell.length_a   1.000
_cell.length_b   1.000
_cell.length_c   1.000
_cell.angle_alpha   90.00
_cell.angle_beta   90.00
_cell.angle_gamma   90.00
#
_symmetry.space_group_name_H-M   'P 1'
#
loop_
_entity.id
_entity.type
_entity.pdbx_description
1 polymer ?
#
loop_
_entity_poly.entity_id
_entity_poly.type
_entity_poly.pdbx_seq_one_letter_code
_entity_poly.pdbx_strand_id
1 'polypeptide(L)' 'MISRVLGYNSDGAWGVNGGVSVPKDINGLELIYIKDKILSDGNIEIQTFHRQHPIYQKIFRTGGLKRL' A
#
# COMPACT_ATOMS: atom_id res chain seq x y z
N MET A 1 13.38 14.71 15.84
CA MET A 1 13.20 14.41 14.39
C MET A 1 14.13 13.27 14.03
N ILE A 2 13.62 12.24 13.37
CA ILE A 2 14.44 11.18 12.78
C ILE A 2 14.90 11.67 11.41
N SER A 3 16.18 11.45 11.06
CA SER A 3 16.77 11.82 9.77
C SER A 3 17.46 10.60 9.14
N ARG A 4 17.67 10.63 7.82
CA ARG A 4 18.35 9.58 7.00
C ARG A 4 17.56 8.29 6.74
N VAL A 5 16.22 8.33 6.83
CA VAL A 5 15.35 7.25 6.33
C VAL A 5 15.07 7.52 4.84
N LEU A 6 15.29 6.53 3.97
CA LEU A 6 15.17 6.67 2.50
C LEU A 6 14.02 5.84 1.90
N GLY A 7 13.06 5.42 2.72
CA GLY A 7 11.96 4.56 2.32
C GLY A 7 11.99 3.21 3.05
N TYR A 8 11.62 2.15 2.36
CA TYR A 8 11.68 0.79 2.92
C TYR A 8 13.11 0.37 3.24
N ASN A 9 13.23 -0.62 4.13
CA ASN A 9 14.50 -1.27 4.34
C ASN A 9 14.94 -1.95 3.03
N SER A 10 16.15 -1.62 2.56
CA SER A 10 16.71 -2.14 1.31
C SER A 10 17.42 -3.48 1.49
N ASP A 11 17.54 -3.98 2.73
CA ASP A 11 18.09 -5.31 2.95
C ASP A 11 17.17 -6.38 2.33
N GLY A 12 17.79 -7.40 1.73
CA GLY A 12 17.05 -8.48 1.06
C GLY A 12 16.20 -9.33 2.00
N ALA A 13 16.25 -9.11 3.32
CA ALA A 13 15.47 -9.85 4.31
C ALA A 13 13.97 -9.47 4.26
N TRP A 14 13.63 -8.33 3.65
CA TRP A 14 12.25 -7.85 3.48
C TRP A 14 11.59 -8.38 2.19
N GLY A 15 12.33 -9.18 1.40
CA GLY A 15 11.84 -9.87 0.20
C GLY A 15 11.73 -8.99 -1.05
N VAL A 16 11.40 -9.61 -2.19
CA VAL A 16 11.37 -8.98 -3.53
C VAL A 16 10.40 -7.80 -3.61
N ASN A 17 9.39 -7.76 -2.74
CA ASN A 17 8.37 -6.71 -2.70
C ASN A 17 8.67 -5.59 -1.70
N GLY A 18 9.87 -5.58 -1.09
CA GLY A 18 10.40 -4.42 -0.40
C GLY A 18 9.59 -3.94 0.80
N GLY A 19 8.84 -4.79 1.51
CA GLY A 19 8.28 -4.43 2.82
C GLY A 19 6.78 -4.20 2.94
N VAL A 20 5.99 -4.38 1.88
CA VAL A 20 4.53 -4.29 1.96
C VAL A 20 3.88 -5.63 1.65
N SER A 21 2.86 -5.97 2.44
CA SER A 21 1.99 -7.13 2.21
C SER A 21 0.53 -6.68 2.27
N VAL A 22 -0.33 -7.40 1.54
CA VAL A 22 -1.77 -7.16 1.52
C VAL A 22 -2.53 -8.36 2.07
N PRO A 23 -3.67 -8.14 2.74
CA PRO A 23 -4.54 -9.23 3.14
C PRO A 23 -5.12 -9.94 1.91
N LYS A 24 -5.16 -11.27 1.98
CA LYS A 24 -5.71 -12.15 0.95
C LYS A 24 -7.03 -12.76 1.44
N ASP A 25 -7.93 -13.00 0.50
CA ASP A 25 -9.15 -13.76 0.76
C ASP A 25 -8.86 -15.28 0.84
N ILE A 26 -9.90 -16.08 1.05
CA ILE A 26 -9.78 -17.55 1.19
C ILE A 26 -9.25 -18.22 -0.09
N ASN A 27 -9.47 -17.61 -1.25
CA ASN A 27 -8.99 -18.16 -2.53
C ASN A 27 -7.57 -17.66 -2.87
N GLY A 28 -6.96 -16.87 -1.98
CA GLY A 28 -5.60 -16.37 -2.12
C GLY A 28 -5.48 -15.10 -2.97
N LEU A 29 -6.60 -14.51 -3.41
CA LEU A 29 -6.58 -13.25 -4.13
C LEU A 29 -6.53 -12.06 -3.16
N GLU A 30 -5.89 -10.98 -3.60
CA GLU A 30 -5.74 -9.76 -2.82
C GLU A 30 -7.10 -9.06 -2.65
N LEU A 31 -7.37 -8.58 -1.42
CA LEU A 31 -8.57 -7.81 -1.09
C LEU A 31 -8.43 -6.32 -1.42
N ILE A 32 -7.19 -5.83 -1.38
CA ILE A 32 -6.82 -4.46 -1.70
C ILE A 32 -5.62 -4.49 -2.64
N TYR A 33 -5.59 -3.57 -3.60
CA TYR A 33 -4.41 -3.28 -4.39
C TYR A 33 -3.67 -2.12 -3.73
N ILE A 34 -2.34 -2.22 -3.70
CA ILE A 34 -1.49 -1.15 -3.23
C ILE A 34 -0.69 -0.61 -4.42
N LYS A 35 -0.65 0.72 -4.52
CA LYS A 35 0.33 1.44 -5.31
C LYS A 35 1.13 2.32 -4.36
N ASP A 36 2.43 2.14 -4.35
CA ASP A 36 3.33 2.89 -3.51
C ASP A 36 4.40 3.63 -4.32
N LYS A 37 4.99 4.65 -3.70
CA LYS A 37 6.19 5.32 -4.21
C LYS A 37 6.99 5.91 -3.06
N ILE A 38 8.31 5.93 -3.24
CA ILE A 38 9.23 6.64 -2.37
C ILE A 38 9.36 8.08 -2.88
N LEU A 39 9.14 9.05 -2.00
CA LEU A 39 9.31 10.47 -2.28
C LEU A 39 10.80 10.85 -2.13
N SER A 40 11.19 11.99 -2.71
CA SER A 40 12.59 12.44 -2.74
C SER A 40 13.21 12.69 -1.36
N ASP A 41 12.38 12.88 -0.34
CA ASP A 41 12.77 13.07 1.06
C ASP A 41 12.79 11.76 1.87
N GLY A 42 12.53 10.62 1.22
CA GLY A 42 12.48 9.30 1.85
C GLY A 42 11.13 8.93 2.44
N ASN A 43 10.12 9.81 2.36
CA ASN A 43 8.76 9.47 2.77
C ASN A 43 8.14 8.43 1.81
N ILE A 44 7.23 7.61 2.33
CA ILE A 44 6.52 6.59 1.55
C ILE A 44 5.08 7.05 1.34
N GLU A 45 4.67 7.23 0.09
CA GLU A 45 3.26 7.46 -0.25
C GLU A 45 2.62 6.11 -0.62
N ILE A 46 1.56 5.74 0.09
CA ILE A 46 0.80 4.50 -0.12
C ILE A 46 -0.62 4.84 -0.54
N GLN A 47 -1.06 4.30 -1.67
CA GLN A 47 -2.43 4.39 -2.16
C GLN A 47 -3.05 3.00 -2.15
N THR A 48 -4.19 2.87 -1.46
CA THR A 48 -4.93 1.61 -1.33
C THR A 48 -6.21 1.65 -2.13
N PHE A 49 -6.45 0.64 -2.96
CA PHE A 49 -7.67 0.48 -3.74
C PHE A 49 -8.37 -0.79 -3.30
N HIS A 50 -9.61 -0.69 -2.79
CA HIS A 50 -10.39 -1.87 -2.45
C HIS A 50 -10.87 -2.59 -3.72
N ARG A 51 -10.72 -3.91 -3.78
CA ARG A 51 -11.23 -4.72 -4.91
C ARG A 51 -12.76 -4.67 -4.90
N GLN A 52 -13.34 -3.83 -5.75
CA GLN A 52 -14.79 -3.78 -5.95
C GLN A 52 -15.19 -4.77 -7.03
N HIS A 53 -16.06 -5.72 -6.69
CA HIS A 53 -16.72 -6.55 -7.69
C HIS A 53 -17.60 -5.65 -8.58
N PRO A 54 -17.62 -5.80 -9.92
CA PRO A 54 -18.36 -4.92 -10.83
C PRO A 54 -19.82 -4.68 -10.45
N ILE A 55 -20.45 -5.70 -9.85
CA ILE A 55 -21.86 -5.67 -9.41
C ILE A 55 -22.09 -4.72 -8.21
N TYR A 56 -21.06 -4.45 -7.40
CA TYR A 56 -21.15 -3.67 -6.15
C TYR A 56 -20.54 -2.26 -6.23
N GLN A 57 -20.21 -1.76 -7.42
CA GLN A 57 -19.60 -0.43 -7.65
C GLN A 57 -20.44 0.77 -7.17
N LYS A 58 -21.65 0.56 -6.60
CA LYS A 58 -22.55 1.66 -6.24
C LYS A 58 -22.36 2.24 -4.83
N ILE A 59 -21.51 1.69 -3.93
CA ILE A 59 -21.60 2.09 -2.51
C ILE A 59 -20.35 2.75 -1.88
N PHE A 60 -19.13 2.68 -2.42
CA PHE A 60 -17.99 3.30 -1.71
C PHE A 60 -17.04 4.11 -2.59
N ARG A 61 -17.11 5.44 -2.43
CA ARG A 61 -16.11 6.42 -2.87
C ARG A 61 -15.34 6.87 -1.63
N THR A 62 -14.28 6.16 -1.27
CA THR A 62 -13.42 6.55 -0.14
C THR A 62 -12.41 7.60 -0.62
N GLY A 63 -12.78 8.87 -0.45
CA GLY A 63 -11.83 9.98 -0.36
C GLY A 63 -11.38 10.13 1.09
N GLY A 64 -10.07 10.13 1.33
CA GLY A 64 -9.53 10.37 2.67
C GLY A 64 -8.03 10.12 2.75
N LEU A 65 -7.24 11.09 2.31
CA LEU A 65 -5.79 11.14 2.55
C LEU A 65 -5.56 11.30 4.06
N LYS A 66 -5.29 10.21 4.78
CA LYS A 66 -4.89 10.30 6.19
C LYS A 66 -3.37 10.43 6.26
N ARG A 67 -2.90 11.66 6.42
CA ARG A 67 -1.50 11.94 6.81
C ARG A 67 -1.34 11.52 8.27
N LEU A 68 -0.42 10.58 8.51
CA LEU A 68 0.17 10.31 9.83
C LEU A 68 1.39 11.22 10.02
#